data_AF-A0A7S7JLY3-F1
#
_entry.id   AF-A0A7S7JLY3-F1
#
_cell.length_a   1.000
_cell.length_b   1.000
_cell.length_c   1.000
_cell.angle_alpha   90.00
_cell.angle_beta   90.00
_cell.angle_gamma   90.00
#
_symmetry.space_group_name_H-M   'P 1'
#
loop_
_entity.id
_entity.type
_entity.pdbx_description
1 polymer ?
#
loop_
_entity_poly.entity_id
_entity_poly.type
_entity_poly.pdbx_seq_one_letter_code
_entity_poly.pdbx_strand_id
1 'polypeptide(L)' 'MDSQGKQLGLFQKEQIFDLAKPNNEDFVLINAHSDPKVVRLVDYSKFYYEQQKKIKQNRKNSIIK' A
#
# COMPACT_ATOMS: atom_id res chain seq x y z
N MET A 1 1.12 8.09 0.63
CA MET A 1 0.34 8.19 -0.63
C MET A 1 -1.10 7.80 -0.32
N ASP A 2 -2.07 8.43 -0.98
CA ASP A 2 -3.48 8.02 -0.88
C ASP A 2 -3.74 6.70 -1.64
N SER A 3 -5.00 6.23 -1.60
CA SER A 3 -5.43 5.01 -2.27
C SER A 3 -5.43 5.10 -3.81
N GLN A 4 -5.37 6.32 -4.37
CA GLN A 4 -5.25 6.57 -5.82
C GLN A 4 -3.80 6.72 -6.28
N GLY A 5 -2.83 6.62 -5.35
CA GLY A 5 -1.41 6.75 -5.65
C GLY A 5 -0.90 8.19 -5.65
N LYS A 6 -1.71 9.18 -5.24
CA LYS A 6 -1.27 10.57 -5.09
C LYS A 6 -0.33 10.68 -3.89
N GLN A 7 0.74 11.45 -4.08
CA GLN A 7 1.61 11.83 -2.97
C GLN A 7 0.94 12.92 -2.13
N LEU A 8 0.78 12.64 -0.83
CA LEU A 8 0.18 13.57 0.12
C LEU A 8 1.22 14.44 0.84
N GLY A 9 2.50 14.05 0.79
CA GLY A 9 3.59 14.72 1.50
C GLY A 9 4.19 13.89 2.63
N LEU A 10 4.91 14.57 3.53
CA LEU A 10 5.55 13.99 4.71
C LEU A 10 4.64 14.17 5.93
N PHE A 11 4.45 13.09 6.69
CA PHE A 11 3.60 13.07 7.87
C PHE A 11 4.30 12.34 9.01
N GLN A 12 3.99 12.76 10.23
CA GLN A 12 4.28 11.98 11.42
C GLN A 12 3.36 10.76 11.48
N LYS A 13 3.79 9.72 12.19
CA LYS A 13 3.07 8.45 12.27
C LYS A 13 1.62 8.63 12.73
N GLU A 14 1.38 9.51 13.70
CA GLU A 14 0.07 9.78 14.28
C GLU A 14 -0.88 10.42 13.27
N GLN A 15 -0.36 11.36 12.48
CA GLN A 15 -1.13 12.04 11.42
C GLN A 15 -1.58 11.07 10.33
N ILE A 16 -0.82 10.01 10.07
CA ILE A 16 -1.20 8.99 9.09
C ILE A 16 -2.47 8.24 9.54
N PHE A 17 -2.62 7.97 10.85
CA PHE A 17 -3.87 7.38 11.35
C PHE A 17 -5.06 8.31 11.15
N ASP A 18 -4.87 9.61 11.37
CA ASP A 18 -5.94 10.59 11.20
C ASP A 18 -6.32 10.81 9.73
N LEU A 19 -5.40 10.57 8.79
CA LEU A 19 -5.69 10.55 7.36
C LEU A 19 -6.49 9.31 6.92
N ALA A 20 -6.29 8.18 7.60
CA ALA A 20 -6.91 6.91 7.24
C ALA A 20 -8.34 6.75 7.81
N LYS A 21 -8.58 7.26 9.03
CA LYS A 21 -9.86 7.18 9.74
C LYS A 21 -11.09 7.65 8.94
N PRO A 22 -11.09 8.81 8.26
CA PRO A 22 -12.30 9.35 7.62
C PRO A 22 -12.85 8.44 6.53
N ASN A 23 -11.98 7.70 5.86
CA ASN A 23 -12.34 6.79 4.78
C ASN A 23 -12.42 5.32 5.25
N ASN A 24 -12.26 5.07 6.56
CA ASN A 24 -12.15 3.74 7.13
C ASN A 24 -11.10 2.88 6.41
N GLU A 25 -10.01 3.51 5.99
CA GLU A 25 -8.88 2.87 5.32
C GLU A 25 -7.82 2.49 6.36
N ASP A 26 -6.96 1.54 5.98
CA ASP A 26 -5.72 1.25 6.67
C ASP A 26 -4.55 1.93 5.96
N PHE A 27 -3.36 1.81 6.54
CA PHE A 27 -2.13 2.16 5.84
C PHE A 27 -1.13 1.01 5.86
N VAL A 28 -0.45 0.80 4.74
CA VAL A 28 0.56 -0.23 4.59
C VAL A 28 1.90 0.38 4.25
N LEU A 29 2.95 -0.16 4.88
CA LEU A 29 4.32 0.22 4.57
C LEU A 29 4.72 -0.44 3.24
N ILE A 30 4.92 0.37 2.20
CA ILE A 30 5.24 -0.12 0.86
C ILE A 30 6.75 -0.06 0.55
N ASN A 31 7.49 0.82 1.24
CA ASN A 31 8.94 0.83 1.20
C ASN A 31 9.48 1.16 2.59
N ALA A 32 10.07 0.16 3.23
CA ALA A 32 10.68 0.28 4.55
C ALA A 32 12.14 0.80 4.51
N HIS A 33 12.79 0.71 3.35
CA HIS A 33 14.21 1.05 3.17
C HIS A 33 14.45 2.51 2.81
N SER A 34 13.40 3.25 2.46
CA SER A 34 13.50 4.68 2.17
C SER A 34 13.50 5.49 3.47
N ASP A 35 14.23 6.60 3.45
CA ASP A 35 14.13 7.66 4.45
C ASP A 35 13.70 8.95 3.75
N PRO A 36 12.45 9.42 3.95
CA PRO A 36 11.42 8.90 4.85
C PRO A 36 10.77 7.60 4.35
N LYS A 37 10.25 6.80 5.30
CA LYS A 37 9.50 5.57 5.00
C LYS A 37 8.27 5.87 4.15
N VAL A 38 8.03 5.05 3.11
CA VAL A 38 6.88 5.26 2.23
C VAL A 38 5.71 4.36 2.65
N VAL A 39 4.58 5.01 2.93
CA VAL A 39 3.32 4.41 3.34
C VAL A 39 2.23 4.71 2.31
N ARG A 40 1.28 3.79 2.11
CA ARG A 40 0.10 3.96 1.26
C ARG A 40 -1.19 3.68 2.04
N LEU A 41 -2.19 4.54 1.88
CA LEU A 41 -3.56 4.30 2.37
C LEU A 41 -4.27 3.27 1.49
N VAL A 42 -4.83 2.21 2.09
CA VAL A 42 -5.48 1.10 1.37
C VAL A 42 -6.54 0.43 2.25
N ASP A 43 -7.51 -0.24 1.62
CA ASP A 43 -8.20 -1.37 2.26
C ASP A 43 -7.24 -2.56 2.29
N TYR A 44 -6.83 -2.99 3.50
CA TYR A 44 -5.84 -4.06 3.66
C TYR A 44 -6.31 -5.39 3.06
N SER A 45 -7.59 -5.74 3.23
CA SER A 45 -8.15 -7.01 2.77
C SER A 45 -8.13 -7.09 1.24
N LYS A 46 -8.60 -6.02 0.59
CA LYS A 46 -8.56 -5.90 -0.87
C LYS A 46 -7.13 -5.88 -1.40
N PHE A 47 -6.26 -5.08 -0.79
CA PHE A 47 -4.85 -4.98 -1.18
C PHE A 47 -4.13 -6.34 -1.11
N TYR A 48 -4.31 -7.08 -0.01
CA TYR A 48 -3.71 -8.40 0.18
C TYR A 48 -4.18 -9.39 -0.89
N TYR A 49 -5.48 -9.41 -1.18
CA TYR A 49 -6.04 -10.27 -2.22
C TYR A 49 -5.43 -9.96 -3.61
N GLU A 50 -5.36 -8.68 -3.98
CA GLU A 50 -4.79 -8.25 -5.27
C GLU A 50 -3.30 -8.59 -5.39
N GLN A 51 -2.53 -8.39 -4.32
CA GLN A 51 -1.11 -8.76 -4.26
C GLN A 51 -0.93 -10.28 -4.44
N GLN A 52 -1.73 -11.09 -3.75
CA GLN A 52 -1.68 -12.54 -3.89
C GLN A 52 -2.08 -13.01 -5.30
N LYS A 53 -3.10 -12.39 -5.90
CA LYS A 53 -3.50 -12.66 -7.29
C LYS A 53 -2.36 -12.32 -8.26
N LYS A 54 -1.70 -11.17 -8.09
CA LYS A 54 -0.55 -10.74 -8.90
C LYS A 54 0.64 -11.70 -8.77
N ILE A 55 0.98 -12.13 -7.56
CA ILE A 55 2.04 -13.12 -7.31
C ILE A 55 1.72 -14.44 -8.03
N LYS A 56 0.48 -14.92 -7.95
CA LYS A 56 0.05 -16.15 -8.64
C LYS A 56 0.15 -16.00 -10.17
N GLN A 57 -0.25 -14.87 -10.74
CA GLN A 57 -0.13 -14.60 -12.18
C GLN A 57 1.34 -14.52 -12.63
N ASN A 58 2.19 -13.82 -11.88
CA ASN A 58 3.61 -13.69 -12.20
C ASN A 58 4.33 -15.05 -12.16
N ARG A 59 4.00 -15.92 -11.20
CA ARG A 59 4.53 -17.29 -11.16
C ARG A 59 4.14 -18.11 -12.40
N LYS A 60 2.88 -18.01 -12.83
CA LYS A 60 2.40 -18.70 -14.04
C LYS A 60 3.11 -18.20 -15.31
N ASN A 61 3.26 -16.89 -15.43
CA ASN A 61 3.90 -16.27 -16.60
C ASN A 61 5.42 -16.53 -16.64
N SER A 62 6.08 -16.67 -15.48
CA SER A 62 7.51 -16.99 -15.40
C SER A 62 7.85 -18.41 -15.85
N ILE A 63 6.87 -19.33 -15.87
CA ILE A 63 7.06 -20.71 -16.33
C ILE A 63 6.91 -20.81 -17.87
N ILE A 64 6.22 -19.85 -18.49
CA ILE A 64 5.89 -19.87 -19.93
C ILE A 64 6.91 -19.05 -20.76
N LYS A 65 8.04 -18.64 -20.15
CA LYS A 65 9.05 -17.80 -20.80
C LYS A 65 10.31 -18.58 -21.12
#